data_AF-A0A5C5Z6Q7-F1
#
_entry.id   AF-A0A5C5Z6Q7-F1
#
_cell.length_a   1.000
_cell.length_b   1.000
_cell.length_c   1.000
_cell.angle_alpha   90.00
_cell.angle_beta   90.00
_cell.angle_gamma   90.00
#
_symmetry.space_group_name_H-M   'P 1'
#
loop_
_entity.id
_entity.type
_entity.pdbx_description
1 polymer ?
#
loop_
_entity_poly.entity_id
_entity_poly.type
_entity_poly.pdbx_seq_one_letter_code
_entity_poly.pdbx_strand_id
1 'polypeptide(L)' 'MVAFAGSVVAVAIMWLVVLPGLSKRPAMRERLDWLDERGIDPSAMYYTELPVMEEILVRQRQRDRKSNDVSTQ' A
#
# COMPACT_ATOMS: atom_id res chain seq x y z
N MET A 1 -13.31 8.03 35.12
CA MET A 1 -13.73 6.84 34.33
C MET A 1 -14.46 7.22 33.04
N VAL A 2 -15.52 8.04 33.08
CA VAL A 2 -16.33 8.39 31.89
C VAL A 2 -15.53 9.05 30.76
N ALA A 3 -14.61 9.98 31.08
CA ALA A 3 -13.79 10.65 30.08
C ALA A 3 -12.85 9.69 29.32
N PHE A 4 -12.25 8.73 30.03
CA PHE A 4 -11.35 7.74 29.42
C PHE A 4 -12.11 6.77 28.50
N ALA A 5 -13.27 6.28 28.96
CA ALA A 5 -14.14 5.44 28.14
C ALA A 5 -14.63 6.19 26.89
N GLY A 6 -14.95 7.48 27.02
CA GLY A 6 -15.34 8.34 25.89
C GLY A 6 -14.23 8.48 24.84
N SER A 7 -12.99 8.70 25.26
CA SER A 7 -11.85 8.77 24.34
C SER A 7 -11.59 7.45 23.61
N VAL A 8 -11.67 6.32 24.32
CA VAL A 8 -11.50 4.99 23.69
C VAL A 8 -12.58 4.73 22.65
N VAL A 9 -13.84 5.08 22.94
CA VAL A 9 -14.95 4.94 21.99
C VAL A 9 -14.76 5.86 20.79
N ALA A 10 -14.35 7.11 20.99
CA ALA A 10 -14.08 8.04 19.90
C ALA A 10 -12.97 7.53 18.97
N VAL A 11 -11.88 7.01 19.55
CA VAL A 11 -10.77 6.40 18.79
C VAL A 11 -11.24 5.15 18.06
N ALA A 12 -12.02 4.28 18.70
CA ALA A 12 -12.57 3.08 18.07
C ALA A 12 -13.49 3.42 16.90
N ILE A 13 -14.36 4.42 17.03
CA ILE A 13 -15.23 4.89 15.95
C ILE A 13 -14.39 5.49 14.82
N MET A 14 -13.41 6.35 15.15
CA MET A 14 -12.53 6.93 14.15
C MET A 14 -11.78 5.83 13.38
N TRP A 15 -11.28 4.82 14.08
CA TRP A 15 -10.58 3.70 13.50
C TRP A 15 -11.48 2.80 12.64
N LEU A 16 -12.67 2.43 13.13
CA LEU A 16 -13.56 1.48 12.47
C LEU A 16 -14.49 2.10 11.42
N VAL A 17 -14.61 3.42 11.36
CA VAL A 17 -15.51 4.10 10.40
C VAL A 17 -14.74 4.99 9.43
N VAL A 18 -13.85 5.85 9.93
CA VAL A 18 -13.13 6.80 9.08
C VAL A 18 -12.08 6.08 8.23
N LEU A 19 -11.30 5.18 8.84
CA LEU A 19 -10.25 4.44 8.16
C LEU A 19 -10.77 3.51 7.04
N PRO A 20 -11.82 2.69 7.24
CA PRO A 20 -12.40 1.91 6.15
C PRO A 20 -13.15 2.79 5.15
N GLY A 21 -13.73 3.92 5.57
CA GLY A 21 -14.31 4.91 4.66
C GLY A 21 -13.28 5.44 3.66
N LEU A 22 -12.09 5.82 4.14
CA LEU A 22 -10.97 6.25 3.28
C LEU A 22 -10.34 5.09 2.48
N SER A 23 -10.37 3.87 3.01
CA SER A 23 -9.83 2.68 2.33
C SER A 23 -10.74 2.13 1.23
N LYS A 24 -12.01 2.58 1.15
CA LYS A 24 -12.92 2.30 0.02
C LYS A 24 -12.50 3.07 -1.25
N ARG A 25 -11.22 2.99 -1.62
CA ARG A 25 -10.74 3.49 -2.90
C ARG A 25 -11.34 2.61 -4.01
N PRO A 26 -12.22 3.16 -4.88
CA PRO A 26 -12.89 2.38 -5.92
C PRO A 26 -11.88 1.75 -6.90
N ALA A 27 -10.76 2.42 -7.15
CA ALA A 27 -9.68 1.91 -8.00
C ALA A 27 -9.03 0.60 -7.50
N MET A 28 -9.08 0.32 -6.19
CA MET A 28 -8.56 -0.96 -5.66
C MET A 28 -9.57 -2.09 -5.88
N ARG A 29 -10.88 -1.79 -5.80
CA ARG A 29 -11.95 -2.78 -6.00
C ARG A 29 -11.98 -3.30 -7.42
N GLU A 30 -11.90 -2.41 -8.41
CA GLU A 30 -11.89 -2.79 -9.83
C GLU A 30 -10.73 -3.75 -10.19
N ARG A 31 -9.56 -3.53 -9.58
CA ARG A 31 -8.40 -4.42 -9.75
C ARG A 31 -8.57 -5.76 -9.03
N LEU A 32 -9.22 -5.78 -7.87
CA LEU A 32 -9.52 -7.00 -7.14
C LEU A 32 -10.58 -7.84 -7.86
N ASP A 33 -11.63 -7.21 -8.40
CA ASP A 33 -12.67 -7.88 -9.19
C ASP A 33 -12.06 -8.50 -10.46
N TRP A 34 -11.16 -7.79 -11.15
CA TRP A 34 -10.42 -8.35 -12.30
C TRP A 34 -9.49 -9.52 -11.93
N LEU A 35 -8.89 -9.50 -10.73
CA LEU A 35 -8.06 -10.59 -10.21
C LEU A 35 -8.93 -11.81 -9.85
N ASP A 36 -10.08 -11.58 -9.22
CA ASP A 36 -11.05 -12.60 -8.83
C ASP A 36 -11.69 -13.29 -10.06
N GLU A 37 -12.05 -12.53 -11.09
CA GLU A 37 -12.51 -13.05 -12.39
C GLU A 37 -11.49 -14.01 -13.05
N ARG A 38 -10.19 -13.82 -12.76
CA ARG A 38 -9.11 -14.67 -13.26
C ARG A 38 -8.72 -15.79 -12.29
N GLY A 39 -9.38 -15.89 -11.13
CA GLY A 39 -9.08 -16.86 -10.09
C GLY A 39 -7.75 -16.62 -9.38
N ILE A 40 -7.21 -15.40 -9.42
CA ILE A 40 -5.93 -15.04 -8.80
C ILE A 40 -6.22 -14.50 -7.40
N ASP A 41 -5.71 -15.17 -6.37
CA ASP A 41 -5.80 -14.69 -4.99
C ASP A 41 -4.88 -13.46 -4.80
N PRO A 42 -5.44 -12.25 -4.61
CA PRO A 42 -4.65 -11.04 -4.44
C PRO A 42 -3.83 -11.02 -3.14
N SER A 43 -4.23 -11.82 -2.13
CA SER A 43 -3.50 -11.94 -0.87
C SER A 43 -2.25 -12.81 -0.97
N ALA A 44 -2.18 -13.64 -2.01
CA ALA A 44 -1.03 -14.47 -2.36
C ALA A 44 -0.05 -13.77 -3.32
N MET A 45 -0.38 -12.57 -3.81
CA MET A 45 0.47 -11.80 -4.72
C MET A 45 1.73 -11.33 -3.99
N TYR A 46 2.92 -11.63 -4.53
CA TYR A 46 4.16 -11.21 -3.91
C TYR A 46 4.35 -9.70 -4.07
N TYR A 47 4.91 -9.04 -3.05
CA TYR A 47 5.15 -7.59 -3.07
C TYR A 47 6.03 -7.13 -4.25
N THR A 48 6.81 -8.05 -4.83
CA THR A 48 7.63 -7.84 -6.03
C THR A 48 6.82 -7.72 -7.31
N GLU A 49 5.62 -8.27 -7.34
CA GLU A 49 4.75 -8.29 -8.51
C GLU A 49 3.88 -7.03 -8.59
N LEU A 50 3.90 -6.17 -7.57
CA LEU A 50 3.16 -4.91 -7.63
C LEU A 50 3.78 -3.98 -8.68
N PRO A 51 2.95 -3.27 -9.47
CA PRO A 51 3.42 -2.34 -10.50
C PRO A 51 4.39 -1.28 -9.98
N VAL A 52 4.20 -0.85 -8.72
CA VAL A 52 5.06 0.15 -8.08
C VAL A 52 6.49 -0.37 -7.82
N MET A 53 6.67 -1.68 -7.67
CA MET A 53 7.99 -2.26 -7.40
C MET A 53 8.93 -2.07 -8.59
N GLU A 54 8.44 -2.25 -9.82
CA GLU A 54 9.25 -2.07 -11.02
C GLU A 54 9.83 -0.65 -11.09
N GLU A 55 9.00 0.36 -10.79
CA GLU A 55 9.44 1.75 -10.76
C GLU A 55 10.52 2.00 -9.69
N ILE A 56 10.36 1.40 -8.51
CA ILE A 56 11.33 1.49 -7.42
C ILE A 56 12.67 0.87 -7.85
N LEU A 57 12.65 -0.32 -8.47
CA LEU A 57 13.85 -1.02 -8.93
C LEU A 57 14.56 -0.25 -10.06
N VAL A 58 13.82 0.37 -10.98
CA VAL A 58 14.40 1.23 -12.02
C VAL A 58 15.10 2.43 -11.40
N ARG A 59 14.47 3.13 -10.45
CA ARG A 59 15.07 4.27 -9.75
C ARG A 59 16.30 3.88 -8.94
N GLN A 60 16.29 2.70 -8.30
CA GLN A 60 17.46 2.18 -7.59
C GLN A 60 18.63 1.91 -8.54
N ARG A 61 18.40 1.19 -9.65
CA ARG A 61 19.43 0.96 -10.68
C ARG A 61 20.05 2.25 -11.20
N GLN A 62 19.24 3.31 -11.37
CA GLN A 62 19.72 4.62 -11.77
C GLN A 62 20.57 5.30 -10.69
N ARG A 63 20.17 5.21 -9.42
CA ARG A 63 20.96 5.72 -8.29
C ARG A 63 22.30 5.01 -8.17
N ASP A 64 22.30 3.68 -8.26
CA ASP A 64 23.52 2.88 -8.15
C ASP A 64 24.50 3.22 -9.27
N ARG A 65 24.00 3.36 -10.50
CA ARG A 65 24.82 3.76 -11.65
C ARG A 65 25.44 5.14 -11.48
N LYS A 66 24.68 6.12 -10.96
CA LYS A 66 25.18 7.47 -10.70
C LYS A 66 26.19 7.49 -9.54
N SER A 67 25.98 6.68 -8.50
CA SER A 67 26.94 6.54 -7.40
C SER A 67 28.25 5.92 -7.86
N ASN A 68 28.19 4.90 -8.73
CA ASN A 68 29.38 4.21 -9.21
C ASN A 68 30.24 5.10 -10.12
N ASP A 69 29.60 5.98 -10.89
CA ASP A 69 30.26 6.98 -11.75
C ASP A 69 30.99 8.06 -10.91
N VAL A 70 30.41 8.43 -9.76
CA VAL A 70 31.02 9.37 -8.80
C VAL A 70 32.22 8.77 -8.05
N SER A 71 32.22 7.46 -7.80
CA SER A 71 33.35 6.78 -7.13
C SER A 71 34.53 6.46 -8.05
N THR A 72 34.37 6.59 -9.37
CA THR A 72 35.43 6.29 -10.36
C THR A 72 36.15 7.57 -10.82
N GLN A 73 35.81 8.74 -10.26
CA GLN A 73 36.44 10.04 -10.51
C GLN A 73 37.27 10.48 -9.30
#